data_AF-A0A6I2UES7-F1
#
_entry.id   AF-A0A6I2UES7-F1
#
_cell.length_a   1.000
_cell.length_b   1.000
_cell.length_c   1.000
_cell.angle_alpha   90.00
_cell.angle_beta   90.00
_cell.angle_gamma   90.00
#
_symmetry.space_group_name_H-M   'P 1'
#
loop_
_entity.id
_entity.type
_entity.pdbx_description
1 polymer ?
#
loop_
_entity_poly.entity_id
_entity_poly.type
_entity_poly.pdbx_seq_one_letter_code
_entity_poly.pdbx_strand_id
1 'polypeptide(L)' 'MAAEHNLADSVGVDRFAHFGISYVINDQLKRNAGFNDFWAAATTLAIGAAKEKWIDKQWDNGDFAADCAGVLFYQIKF' A
#
# COMPACT_ATOMS: atom_id res chain seq x y z
N MET A 1 -2.31 12.36 -23.97
CA MET A 1 -1.86 11.35 -22.99
C MET A 1 -0.80 11.89 -21.99
N ALA A 2 -0.62 13.22 -21.84
CA ALA A 2 0.31 13.79 -20.85
C ALA A 2 -0.39 14.29 -19.56
N ALA A 3 -1.72 14.46 -19.57
CA ALA A 3 -2.47 14.97 -18.42
C ALA A 3 -2.76 13.90 -17.35
N GLU A 4 -2.82 12.62 -17.75
CA GLU A 4 -3.12 11.50 -16.86
C GLU A 4 -1.94 11.17 -15.93
N HIS A 5 -0.71 11.26 -16.45
CA HIS A 5 0.52 11.08 -15.68
C HIS A 5 0.69 12.15 -14.59
N ASN A 6 0.35 13.41 -14.90
CA ASN A 6 0.52 14.53 -13.97
C ASN A 6 -0.44 14.51 -12.76
N LEU A 7 -1.60 13.87 -12.88
CA LEU A 7 -2.54 13.73 -11.77
C LEU A 7 -2.13 12.57 -10.85
N ALA A 8 -1.71 11.44 -11.44
CA ALA A 8 -1.16 10.30 -10.70
C ALA A 8 0.15 10.66 -9.98
N ASP A 9 1.03 11.44 -10.61
CA ASP A 9 2.29 11.94 -10.04
C ASP A 9 2.08 13.05 -8.98
N SER A 10 0.84 13.48 -8.70
CA SER A 10 0.63 14.39 -7.59
C SER A 10 0.84 13.64 -6.26
N VAL A 11 1.74 14.15 -5.42
CA VAL A 11 2.13 13.55 -4.12
C VAL A 11 0.93 13.13 -3.27
N GLY A 12 -0.21 13.83 -3.40
CA GLY A 12 -1.45 13.45 -2.73
C GLY A 12 -2.11 12.21 -3.34
N VAL A 13 -2.30 12.18 -4.66
CA VAL A 13 -2.95 11.05 -5.37
C VAL A 13 -2.12 9.79 -5.24
N ASP A 14 -0.79 9.90 -5.32
CA ASP A 14 0.13 8.78 -5.18
C ASP A 14 0.01 8.11 -3.79
N ARG A 15 0.01 8.90 -2.72
CA ARG A 15 -0.21 8.40 -1.35
C ARG A 15 -1.59 7.80 -1.12
N PHE A 16 -2.64 8.36 -1.74
CA PHE A 16 -3.97 7.75 -1.69
C PHE A 16 -4.01 6.42 -2.43
N ALA A 17 -3.28 6.29 -3.54
CA ALA A 17 -3.14 5.03 -4.25
C ALA A 17 -2.41 3.98 -3.40
N HIS A 18 -1.31 4.36 -2.73
CA HIS A 18 -0.58 3.52 -1.77
C HIS A 18 -1.48 3.01 -0.62
N PHE A 19 -2.22 3.92 0.03
CA PHE A 19 -3.20 3.54 1.04
C PHE A 19 -4.24 2.55 0.50
N GLY A 20 -4.83 2.85 -0.65
CA GLY A 20 -5.89 2.04 -1.25
C GLY A 20 -5.41 0.67 -1.69
N ILE A 21 -4.26 0.58 -2.36
CA ILE A 21 -3.71 -0.70 -2.82
C ILE A 21 -3.29 -1.56 -1.63
N SER A 22 -2.72 -0.96 -0.58
CA SER A 22 -2.38 -1.68 0.64
C SER A 22 -3.61 -2.22 1.38
N TYR A 23 -4.72 -1.47 1.40
CA TYR A 23 -5.98 -2.00 1.91
C TYR A 23 -6.46 -3.22 1.11
N VAL A 24 -6.43 -3.15 -0.22
CA VAL A 24 -6.87 -4.24 -1.10
C VAL A 24 -5.98 -5.46 -0.98
N ILE A 25 -4.65 -5.30 -0.96
CA ILE A 25 -3.72 -6.43 -0.78
C ILE A 25 -4.00 -7.15 0.54
N ASN A 26 -4.14 -6.40 1.63
CA ASN A 26 -4.43 -6.96 2.95
C ASN A 26 -5.79 -7.71 2.95
N ASP A 27 -6.80 -7.17 2.29
CA ASP A 27 -8.11 -7.83 2.11
C ASP A 27 -8.00 -9.16 1.36
N GLN A 28 -7.30 -9.16 0.23
CA GLN A 28 -7.19 -10.32 -0.63
C GLN A 28 -6.36 -11.44 0.02
N LEU A 29 -5.31 -11.08 0.78
CA LEU A 29 -4.54 -12.04 1.55
C LEU A 29 -5.42 -12.74 2.62
N LYS A 30 -6.29 -11.99 3.29
CA LYS A 30 -7.18 -12.56 4.31
C LYS A 30 -8.32 -13.39 3.72
N ARG A 31 -9.00 -12.86 2.70
CA ARG A 31 -10.20 -13.50 2.14
C ARG A 31 -9.88 -14.66 1.20
N ASN A 32 -8.77 -14.57 0.45
CA ASN A 32 -8.48 -15.49 -0.64
C ASN A 32 -7.19 -16.30 -0.45
N ALA A 33 -6.23 -15.84 0.37
CA ALA A 33 -5.01 -16.58 0.66
C ALA A 33 -5.01 -17.27 2.05
N GLY A 34 -6.06 -17.07 2.85
CA GLY A 34 -6.20 -17.71 4.17
C GLY A 34 -5.26 -17.15 5.25
N PHE A 35 -4.72 -15.95 5.04
CA PHE A 35 -3.81 -15.34 6.00
C PHE A 35 -4.59 -14.85 7.22
N ASN A 36 -3.96 -14.92 8.40
CA ASN A 36 -4.46 -14.24 9.59
C ASN A 36 -4.05 -12.75 9.56
N ASP A 37 -4.56 -11.96 10.50
CA ASP A 37 -4.34 -10.52 10.57
C ASP A 37 -2.85 -10.15 10.55
N PHE A 38 -2.04 -10.88 11.31
CA PHE A 38 -0.60 -10.65 11.38
C PHE A 38 0.10 -10.91 10.05
N TRP A 39 -0.14 -12.08 9.43
CA TRP A 39 0.54 -12.45 8.19
C TRP A 39 0.10 -11.58 7.02
N ALA A 40 -1.18 -11.23 6.95
CA ALA A 40 -1.69 -10.36 5.91
C ALA A 40 -1.10 -8.94 6.02
N ALA A 41 -0.98 -8.41 7.24
CA ALA A 41 -0.31 -7.15 7.52
C ALA A 41 1.18 -7.20 7.13
N ALA A 42 1.91 -8.19 7.65
CA ALA A 42 3.34 -8.32 7.44
C ALA A 42 3.69 -8.48 5.96
N THR A 43 2.92 -9.29 5.22
CA THR A 43 3.13 -9.46 3.78
C THR A 43 2.80 -8.21 2.99
N THR A 44 1.72 -7.49 3.32
CA THR A 44 1.39 -6.22 2.66
C THR A 44 2.48 -5.18 2.86
N LEU A 45 2.97 -5.01 4.10
CA LEU A 45 4.07 -4.09 4.40
C LEU A 45 5.38 -4.50 3.74
N ALA A 46 5.66 -5.80 3.67
CA ALA A 46 6.83 -6.32 2.97
C ALA A 46 6.77 -6.00 1.47
N ILE A 47 5.58 -6.06 0.84
CA ILE A 47 5.38 -5.67 -0.56
C ILE A 47 5.63 -4.17 -0.75
N GLY A 48 5.10 -3.31 0.11
CA GLY A 48 5.34 -1.86 0.07
C GLY A 48 6.84 -1.53 0.20
N ALA A 49 7.50 -2.06 1.24
CA ALA A 49 8.94 -1.88 1.43
C ALA A 49 9.78 -2.45 0.28
N ALA A 50 9.35 -3.57 -0.31
CA ALA A 50 10.00 -4.17 -1.47
C ALA A 50 9.93 -3.25 -2.69
N LYS A 51 8.77 -2.65 -2.97
CA LYS A 51 8.57 -1.66 -4.05
C LYS A 51 9.51 -0.47 -3.87
N GLU A 52 9.50 0.15 -2.68
CA GLU A 52 10.34 1.32 -2.36
C GLU A 52 11.84 1.02 -2.49
N LYS A 53 12.27 -0.21 -2.17
CA LYS A 53 13.69 -0.57 -2.17
C LYS A 53 14.22 -1.07 -3.51
N TRP A 54 13.38 -1.71 -4.32
CA TRP A 54 13.83 -2.41 -5.53
C TRP A 54 13.24 -1.86 -6.84
N ILE A 55 12.11 -1.18 -6.79
CA ILE A 55 11.46 -0.61 -7.97
C ILE A 55 11.73 0.90 -8.05
N ASP A 56 11.67 1.60 -6.92
CA ASP A 56 11.88 3.03 -6.90
C ASP A 56 13.36 3.41 -6.83
N LYS A 57 13.67 4.57 -7.41
CA LYS A 57 15.04 5.12 -7.43
C LYS A 57 15.45 5.69 -6.08
N GLN A 58 14.49 6.08 -5.25
CA GLN A 58 14.67 6.66 -3.93
C GLN A 58 13.56 6.15 -3.02
N TRP A 59 13.89 5.91 -1.76
CA TRP A 59 12.95 5.48 -0.75
C TRP A 59 12.09 6.65 -0.26
N ASP A 60 10.76 6.58 -0.41
CA ASP A 60 9.82 7.56 0.12
C ASP A 60 9.13 7.04 1.41
N ASN A 61 9.44 7.70 2.52
CA ASN A 61 8.83 7.39 3.81
C ASN A 61 7.33 7.69 3.86
N GLY A 62 6.84 8.62 3.03
CA GLY A 62 5.44 9.00 2.93
C GLY A 62 4.58 7.91 2.32
N ASP A 63 5.08 7.26 1.28
CA ASP A 63 4.36 6.19 0.58
C ASP A 63 4.33 4.91 1.43
N PHE A 64 5.46 4.58 2.05
CA PHE A 64 5.50 3.49 3.03
C PHE A 64 4.59 3.75 4.24
N ALA A 65 4.47 5.01 4.70
CA ALA A 65 3.55 5.36 5.77
C ALA A 65 2.08 5.25 5.32
N ALA A 66 1.77 5.59 4.07
CA ALA A 66 0.44 5.41 3.50
C ALA A 66 0.07 3.92 3.39
N ASP A 67 1.01 3.06 3.01
CA ASP A 67 0.84 1.60 3.01
C ASP A 67 0.52 1.08 4.43
N CYS A 68 1.25 1.56 5.44
CA CYS A 68 0.97 1.25 6.85
C CYS A 68 -0.45 1.66 7.26
N ALA A 69 -0.89 2.86 6.88
CA ALA A 69 -2.22 3.35 7.18
C ALA A 69 -3.31 2.49 6.53
N GLY A 70 -3.12 2.05 5.28
CA GLY A 70 -4.07 1.17 4.58
C GLY A 70 -4.22 -0.19 5.27
N VAL A 71 -3.10 -0.79 5.68
CA VAL A 71 -3.07 -2.05 6.43
C VAL A 71 -3.78 -1.91 7.79
N LEU A 72 -3.52 -0.84 8.53
CA LEU A 72 -4.16 -0.58 9.82
C LEU A 72 -5.66 -0.34 9.67
N PHE A 73 -6.07 0.43 8.67
CA PHE A 73 -7.48 0.73 8.41
C PHE A 73 -8.28 -0.55 8.10
N TYR A 74 -7.69 -1.49 7.36
CA TYR A 74 -8.31 -2.80 7.12
C TYR A 74 -8.48 -3.64 8.41
N GLN A 75 -7.53 -3.56 9.33
CA GLN A 75 -7.54 -4.36 10.55
C GLN A 75 -8.47 -3.83 11.64
N ILE A 76 -8.79 -2.53 11.61
CA ILE A 76 -9.80 -1.95 12.50
C ILE A 76 -11.17 -2.52 12.12
N LYS A 77 -11.76 -3.28 13.02
CA LYS A 77 -13.16 -3.72 12.92
C LYS A 77 -14.07 -2.64 13.49
N PHE A 78 -14.97 -2.10 12.69
CA PHE A 78 -16.12 -1.32 13.14
C PHE A 78 -17.30 -2.24 13.46
#